data_AF-A0A3C1P8C7-F1
#
_entry.id   AF-A0A3C1P8C7-F1
#
_cell.length_a   1.000
_cell.length_b   1.000
_cell.length_c   1.000
_cell.angle_alpha   90.00
_cell.angle_beta   90.00
_cell.angle_gamma   90.00
#
_symmetry.space_group_name_H-M   'P 1'
#
loop_
_entity.id
_entity.type
_entity.pdbx_description
1 polymer ?
#
loop_
_entity_poly.entity_id
_entity_poly.type
_entity_poly.pdbx_seq_one_letter_code
_entity_poly.pdbx_strand_id
1 'polypeptide(L)'
;DYFNSDQLGRNDGVQALRQPGSTLKPFLYELALAEGVIQPNTILADVPSYYAIPGAKLYSPTDYSETFLGPVRVRVALANSLNIPAVKVLEKVTVTVFLERLKQLGFQHLTHSPDYYGLGLTLGSGEVSLWELAQAYLIMANQGKIVTPNVIINQTKDIKNSQLSIDTPVTWQLITNMLSDPHARAHSFGIDSVLNLPFSVAVKTGTSSNYRDTWTVGFTTDYTVATWVGNFDGQGMKNVSGVTGAAPLWNRILLHLHETKEPANFIPPQGLIQLPICATTGLRPTKDCSGGIVLEYFDHKAIAEYEKKSPKLVLNSEYNEWLSRQSHPQLTQNQLTIISPQADDYFVINSGKTAKLEFKITGNSQQSVEWWLNNKKLNSQSDNSLFWQLQPGEWKLTVKQGNQQDSVQFQVQEAKRKPHRGFSVVN
;
A
#
# COMPACT_ATOMS: atom_id res chain seq x y z
N ASP A 1 -20.69 -33.30 9.33
CA ASP A 1 -21.29 -33.77 10.60
C ASP A 1 -20.79 -32.88 11.72
N TYR A 2 -21.69 -32.22 12.44
CA TYR A 2 -21.33 -31.28 13.53
C TYR A 2 -20.59 -31.96 14.69
N PHE A 3 -20.74 -33.27 14.91
CA PHE A 3 -20.07 -33.97 16.01
C PHE A 3 -18.78 -34.66 15.59
N ASN A 4 -18.45 -34.64 14.30
CA ASN A 4 -17.26 -35.29 13.75
C ASN A 4 -16.01 -34.43 14.01
N SER A 5 -15.39 -34.61 15.17
CA SER A 5 -14.14 -33.94 15.56
C SER A 5 -13.01 -34.18 14.56
N ASP A 6 -12.93 -35.39 14.01
CA ASP A 6 -11.84 -35.85 13.16
C ASP A 6 -11.84 -35.15 11.79
N GLN A 7 -12.99 -34.61 11.38
CA GLN A 7 -13.18 -33.80 10.17
C GLN A 7 -13.49 -32.33 10.48
N LEU A 8 -13.21 -31.85 11.70
CA LEU A 8 -13.46 -30.46 12.10
C LEU A 8 -14.94 -30.05 11.97
N GLY A 9 -15.87 -30.93 12.34
CA GLY A 9 -17.32 -30.74 12.19
C GLY A 9 -17.92 -29.47 12.85
N ARG A 10 -17.22 -28.89 13.84
CA ARG A 10 -17.61 -27.67 14.57
C ARG A 10 -16.70 -26.49 14.24
N ASN A 11 -16.54 -26.16 12.96
CA ASN A 11 -15.76 -24.99 12.59
C ASN A 11 -16.53 -23.69 12.90
N ASP A 12 -15.98 -22.88 13.79
CA ASP A 12 -16.43 -21.52 14.03
C ASP A 12 -15.57 -20.56 13.18
N GLY A 13 -16.11 -20.10 12.05
CA GLY A 13 -15.42 -19.14 11.17
C GLY A 13 -15.25 -17.75 11.77
N VAL A 14 -15.94 -17.44 12.87
CA VAL A 14 -15.77 -16.17 13.59
C VAL A 14 -14.49 -16.21 14.44
N GLN A 15 -14.19 -17.35 15.04
CA GLN A 15 -13.03 -17.57 15.93
C GLN A 15 -11.82 -18.16 15.20
N ALA A 16 -12.01 -18.82 14.06
CA ALA A 16 -10.92 -19.40 13.28
C ALA A 16 -9.89 -18.34 12.90
N LEU A 17 -8.62 -18.60 13.21
CA LEU A 17 -7.51 -17.72 12.88
C LEU A 17 -7.18 -17.85 11.40
N ARG A 18 -7.15 -16.71 10.71
CA ARG A 18 -7.00 -16.63 9.26
C ARG A 18 -6.20 -15.38 8.90
N GLN A 19 -5.55 -15.39 7.75
CA GLN A 19 -4.78 -14.23 7.29
C GLN A 19 -5.74 -13.10 6.84
N PRO A 20 -5.71 -11.91 7.47
CA PRO A 20 -6.66 -10.82 7.22
C PRO A 20 -6.44 -10.14 5.87
N GLY A 21 -5.27 -10.34 5.26
CA GLY A 21 -4.87 -9.64 4.05
C GLY A 21 -4.83 -8.12 4.28
N SER A 22 -5.29 -7.38 3.27
CA SER A 22 -5.28 -5.90 3.27
C SER A 22 -6.28 -5.23 4.23
N THR A 23 -7.07 -5.96 5.04
CA THR A 23 -7.97 -5.34 6.03
C THR A 23 -7.22 -4.65 7.17
N LEU A 24 -5.91 -4.89 7.34
CA LEU A 24 -5.08 -4.21 8.33
C LEU A 24 -4.59 -2.83 7.89
N LYS A 25 -4.58 -2.53 6.58
CA LYS A 25 -4.05 -1.27 6.04
C LYS A 25 -4.68 0.00 6.63
N PRO A 26 -6.01 0.08 6.84
CA PRO A 26 -6.59 1.27 7.46
C PRO A 26 -5.93 1.67 8.79
N PHE A 27 -5.57 0.71 9.62
CA PHE A 27 -4.93 0.96 10.92
C PHE A 27 -3.48 1.44 10.78
N LEU A 28 -2.76 0.98 9.75
CA LEU A 28 -1.42 1.49 9.44
C LEU A 28 -1.48 2.94 8.98
N TYR A 29 -2.40 3.23 8.06
CA TYR A 29 -2.54 4.58 7.52
C TYR A 29 -3.04 5.55 8.58
N GLU A 30 -3.94 5.11 9.45
CA GLU A 30 -4.39 5.87 10.61
C GLU A 30 -3.22 6.24 11.51
N LEU A 31 -2.43 5.24 11.92
CA LEU A 31 -1.24 5.45 12.76
C LEU A 31 -0.23 6.38 12.11
N ALA A 32 0.03 6.21 10.81
CA ALA A 32 0.96 7.06 10.08
C ALA A 32 0.50 8.53 9.99
N LEU A 33 -0.81 8.77 9.91
CA LEU A 33 -1.39 10.12 9.98
C LEU A 33 -1.32 10.69 11.41
N ALA A 34 -1.61 9.87 12.42
CA ALA A 34 -1.58 10.27 13.82
C ALA A 34 -0.16 10.66 14.28
N GLU A 35 0.85 9.90 13.86
CA GLU A 35 2.26 10.16 14.14
C GLU A 35 2.89 11.22 13.22
N GLY A 36 2.14 11.75 12.25
CA GLY A 36 2.63 12.75 11.29
C GLY A 36 3.70 12.21 10.32
N VAL A 37 3.85 10.88 10.21
CA VAL A 37 4.75 10.21 9.25
C VAL A 37 4.29 10.48 7.81
N ILE A 38 2.98 10.62 7.61
CA ILE A 38 2.35 11.06 6.37
C ILE A 38 1.27 12.11 6.69
N GLN A 39 0.92 12.90 5.69
CA GLN A 39 -0.22 13.83 5.70
C GLN A 39 -1.23 13.44 4.62
N PRO A 40 -2.50 13.90 4.67
CA PRO A 40 -3.51 13.55 3.66
C PRO A 40 -3.07 13.85 2.22
N ASN A 41 -2.30 14.93 2.02
CA ASN A 41 -1.77 15.35 0.73
C ASN A 41 -0.40 14.72 0.37
N THR A 42 0.13 13.81 1.19
CA THR A 42 1.38 13.09 0.87
C THR A 42 1.20 12.25 -0.39
N ILE A 43 2.22 12.27 -1.27
CA ILE A 43 2.30 11.39 -2.43
C ILE A 43 3.16 10.19 -2.08
N LEU A 44 2.57 9.01 -2.24
CA LEU A 44 3.22 7.72 -2.02
C LEU A 44 3.65 7.13 -3.35
N ALA A 45 4.76 6.40 -3.33
CA ALA A 45 5.27 5.73 -4.52
C ALA A 45 4.63 4.35 -4.66
N ASP A 46 3.91 4.14 -5.75
CA ASP A 46 3.50 2.82 -6.24
C ASP A 46 4.35 2.45 -7.46
N VAL A 47 5.55 1.94 -7.19
CA VAL A 47 6.61 1.69 -8.18
C VAL A 47 7.32 0.37 -7.86
N PRO A 48 7.98 -0.28 -8.84
CA PRO A 48 8.78 -1.48 -8.58
C PRO A 48 9.66 -1.31 -7.35
N SER A 49 9.51 -2.21 -6.38
CA SER A 49 10.18 -2.13 -5.08
C SER A 49 10.73 -3.49 -4.69
N TYR A 50 11.90 -3.49 -4.06
CA TYR A 50 12.64 -4.70 -3.72
C TYR A 50 13.19 -4.60 -2.30
N TYR A 51 12.95 -5.63 -1.50
CA TYR A 51 13.33 -5.68 -0.09
C TYR A 51 14.22 -6.89 0.18
N ALA A 52 15.40 -6.64 0.73
CA ALA A 52 16.32 -7.70 1.12
C ALA A 52 15.85 -8.36 2.42
N ILE A 53 15.41 -9.62 2.35
CA ILE A 53 15.08 -10.41 3.54
C ILE A 53 16.28 -11.32 3.88
N PRO A 54 16.84 -11.24 5.11
CA PRO A 54 17.95 -12.09 5.52
C PRO A 54 17.63 -13.58 5.35
N GLY A 55 18.47 -14.29 4.60
CA GLY A 55 18.32 -15.73 4.41
C GLY A 55 17.23 -16.17 3.43
N ALA A 56 16.51 -15.23 2.80
CA ALA A 56 15.47 -15.52 1.80
C ALA A 56 15.78 -14.84 0.46
N LYS A 57 14.98 -15.15 -0.56
CA LYS A 57 15.00 -14.42 -1.83
C LYS A 57 14.56 -12.98 -1.61
N LEU A 58 15.03 -12.09 -2.48
CA LEU A 58 14.58 -10.69 -2.55
C LEU A 58 13.04 -10.66 -2.58
N TYR A 59 12.44 -9.95 -1.65
CA TYR A 59 10.99 -9.79 -1.58
C TYR A 59 10.58 -8.61 -2.46
N SER A 60 9.76 -8.87 -3.47
CA SER A 60 9.20 -7.85 -4.33
C SER A 60 7.68 -7.90 -4.21
N PRO A 61 7.07 -7.02 -3.38
CA PRO A 61 5.62 -6.95 -3.30
C PRO A 61 5.06 -6.49 -4.64
N THR A 62 3.98 -7.14 -5.09
CA THR A 62 3.21 -6.74 -6.26
C THR A 62 1.82 -6.30 -5.84
N ASP A 63 1.28 -5.34 -6.57
CA ASP A 63 -0.12 -4.97 -6.46
C ASP A 63 -1.01 -6.00 -7.15
N TYR A 64 -2.29 -6.04 -6.80
CA TYR A 64 -3.24 -7.01 -7.36
C TYR A 64 -3.35 -6.89 -8.90
N SER A 65 -3.22 -5.67 -9.44
CA SER A 65 -3.26 -5.40 -10.87
C SER A 65 -1.96 -5.79 -11.60
N GLU A 66 -0.90 -6.14 -10.88
CA GLU A 66 0.48 -6.35 -11.39
C GLU A 66 1.03 -5.15 -12.20
N THR A 67 0.39 -3.99 -12.06
CA THR A 67 0.79 -2.72 -12.66
C THR A 67 1.07 -1.70 -11.56
N PHE A 68 1.86 -0.69 -11.90
CA PHE A 68 2.32 0.32 -10.97
C PHE A 68 1.77 1.69 -11.41
N LEU A 69 1.16 2.42 -10.49
CA LEU A 69 0.52 3.72 -10.74
C LEU A 69 1.49 4.91 -10.63
N GLY A 70 2.69 4.69 -10.11
CA GLY A 70 3.67 5.75 -9.88
C GLY A 70 3.29 6.62 -8.68
N PRO A 71 3.29 7.96 -8.79
CA PRO A 71 2.93 8.83 -7.69
C PRO A 71 1.42 8.78 -7.40
N VAL A 72 1.05 8.32 -6.21
CA VAL A 72 -0.35 8.17 -5.79
C VAL A 72 -0.65 8.89 -4.48
N ARG A 73 -1.83 9.52 -4.38
CA ARG A 73 -2.29 10.15 -3.12
C ARG A 73 -2.56 9.09 -2.06
N VAL A 74 -2.35 9.43 -0.77
CA VAL A 74 -2.69 8.57 0.38
C VAL A 74 -4.10 7.97 0.27
N ARG A 75 -5.09 8.82 -0.01
CA ARG A 75 -6.49 8.44 -0.23
C ARG A 75 -6.65 7.35 -1.29
N VAL A 76 -6.00 7.53 -2.45
CA VAL A 76 -6.09 6.59 -3.59
C VAL A 76 -5.39 5.28 -3.24
N ALA A 77 -4.23 5.34 -2.60
CA ALA A 77 -3.48 4.16 -2.20
C ALA A 77 -4.26 3.28 -1.21
N LEU A 78 -4.85 3.88 -0.18
CA LEU A 78 -5.66 3.17 0.81
C LEU A 78 -6.95 2.62 0.17
N ALA A 79 -7.68 3.45 -0.58
CA ALA A 79 -8.97 3.09 -1.16
C ALA A 79 -8.85 1.99 -2.22
N ASN A 80 -7.80 2.01 -3.05
CA ASN A 80 -7.51 0.94 -4.03
C ASN A 80 -6.74 -0.24 -3.44
N SER A 81 -6.39 -0.19 -2.15
CA SER A 81 -5.69 -1.26 -1.45
C SER A 81 -4.32 -1.61 -2.04
N LEU A 82 -3.56 -0.60 -2.50
CA LEU A 82 -2.24 -0.80 -3.10
C LEU A 82 -1.25 -1.36 -2.07
N ASN A 83 -0.46 -2.38 -2.43
CA ASN A 83 0.44 -3.08 -1.51
C ASN A 83 1.73 -2.30 -1.32
N ILE A 84 2.30 -1.76 -2.39
CA ILE A 84 3.62 -1.13 -2.35
C ILE A 84 3.61 0.15 -1.51
N PRO A 85 2.68 1.11 -1.72
CA PRO A 85 2.55 2.26 -0.82
C PRO A 85 2.39 1.86 0.65
N ALA A 86 1.60 0.81 0.93
CA ALA A 86 1.37 0.36 2.30
C ALA A 86 2.65 -0.20 2.94
N VAL A 87 3.46 -0.96 2.20
CA VAL A 87 4.76 -1.46 2.66
C VAL A 87 5.74 -0.31 2.92
N LYS A 88 5.79 0.69 2.03
CA LYS A 88 6.63 1.89 2.22
C LYS A 88 6.19 2.72 3.43
N VAL A 89 4.89 2.84 3.70
CA VAL A 89 4.39 3.49 4.92
C VAL A 89 4.80 2.69 6.16
N LEU A 90 4.67 1.36 6.12
CA LEU A 90 5.10 0.50 7.23
C LEU A 90 6.60 0.58 7.49
N GLU A 91 7.43 0.73 6.45
CA GLU A 91 8.87 0.93 6.60
C GLU A 91 9.19 2.19 7.41
N LYS A 92 8.47 3.30 7.15
CA LYS A 92 8.64 4.56 7.87
C LYS A 92 8.10 4.52 9.31
N VAL A 93 6.95 3.87 9.52
CA VAL A 93 6.34 3.68 10.85
C VAL A 93 7.08 2.64 11.68
N THR A 94 7.71 1.67 11.02
CA THR A 94 8.30 0.43 11.55
C THR A 94 7.27 -0.65 11.94
N VAL A 95 7.69 -1.92 11.79
CA VAL A 95 6.88 -3.10 12.13
C VAL A 95 6.55 -3.16 13.62
N THR A 96 7.50 -2.78 14.48
CA THR A 96 7.32 -2.80 15.94
C THR A 96 6.19 -1.88 16.38
N VAL A 97 6.21 -0.61 15.92
CA VAL A 97 5.20 0.37 16.29
C VAL A 97 3.82 -0.05 15.76
N PHE A 98 3.77 -0.54 14.51
CA PHE A 98 2.50 -1.01 13.95
C PHE A 98 1.94 -2.25 14.65
N LEU A 99 2.79 -3.21 15.04
CA LEU A 99 2.35 -4.38 15.79
C LEU A 99 1.77 -4.00 17.16
N GLU A 100 2.41 -3.09 17.89
CA GLU A 100 1.88 -2.60 19.17
C GLU A 100 0.56 -1.85 18.99
N ARG A 101 0.43 -1.07 17.91
CA ARG A 101 -0.84 -0.44 17.54
C ARG A 101 -1.95 -1.46 17.32
N LEU A 102 -1.69 -2.55 16.59
CA LEU A 102 -2.67 -3.62 16.40
C LEU A 102 -3.07 -4.27 17.74
N LYS A 103 -2.13 -4.50 18.65
CA LYS A 103 -2.47 -5.03 19.99
C LYS A 103 -3.39 -4.08 20.78
N GLN A 104 -3.14 -2.77 20.72
CA GLN A 104 -4.01 -1.76 21.34
C GLN A 104 -5.45 -1.80 20.77
N LEU A 105 -5.58 -2.11 19.48
CA LEU A 105 -6.87 -2.28 18.79
C LEU A 105 -7.52 -3.64 19.04
N GLY A 106 -6.92 -4.51 19.86
CA GLY A 106 -7.49 -5.78 20.28
C GLY A 106 -7.04 -7.00 19.48
N PHE A 107 -6.04 -6.89 18.60
CA PHE A 107 -5.47 -8.04 17.88
C PHE A 107 -4.52 -8.85 18.78
N GLN A 108 -5.10 -9.68 19.66
CA GLN A 108 -4.38 -10.47 20.66
C GLN A 108 -3.70 -11.71 20.07
N HIS A 109 -4.21 -12.25 18.95
CA HIS A 109 -3.61 -13.43 18.32
C HIS A 109 -2.30 -13.14 17.58
N LEU A 110 -1.94 -11.86 17.40
CA LEU A 110 -0.65 -11.45 16.84
C LEU A 110 0.48 -11.56 17.88
N THR A 111 0.88 -12.79 18.20
CA THR A 111 1.77 -13.11 19.33
C THR A 111 3.26 -13.21 18.99
N HIS A 112 3.62 -13.37 17.70
CA HIS A 112 5.02 -13.44 17.28
C HIS A 112 5.75 -12.08 17.34
N SER A 113 7.09 -12.12 17.21
CA SER A 113 7.92 -10.91 17.22
C SER A 113 7.75 -10.06 15.95
N PRO A 114 8.10 -8.76 15.99
CA PRO A 114 8.12 -7.91 14.79
C PRO A 114 8.96 -8.51 13.65
N ASP A 115 10.11 -9.10 13.96
CA ASP A 115 11.00 -9.74 12.98
C ASP A 115 10.34 -10.94 12.26
N TYR A 116 9.44 -11.66 12.95
CA TYR A 116 8.69 -12.77 12.36
C TYR A 116 7.71 -12.28 11.29
N TYR A 117 6.93 -11.23 11.61
CA TYR A 117 5.95 -10.71 10.66
C TYR A 117 6.57 -9.92 9.51
N GLY A 118 7.63 -9.16 9.82
CA GLY A 118 8.32 -8.27 8.89
C GLY A 118 7.38 -7.27 8.20
N LEU A 119 7.81 -6.78 7.04
CA LEU A 119 7.02 -5.87 6.21
C LEU A 119 5.73 -6.51 5.67
N GLY A 120 5.61 -7.84 5.73
CA GLY A 120 4.38 -8.55 5.38
C GLY A 120 3.21 -8.27 6.33
N LEU A 121 3.45 -7.71 7.53
CA LEU A 121 2.41 -7.47 8.53
C LEU A 121 1.25 -6.62 7.98
N THR A 122 1.55 -5.54 7.25
CA THR A 122 0.54 -4.66 6.64
C THR A 122 -0.27 -5.36 5.53
N LEU A 123 0.26 -6.45 4.98
CA LEU A 123 -0.40 -7.28 3.98
C LEU A 123 -1.10 -8.49 4.61
N GLY A 124 -1.12 -8.59 5.95
CA GLY A 124 -1.80 -9.66 6.68
C GLY A 124 -1.00 -10.96 6.78
N SER A 125 0.34 -10.88 6.98
CA SER A 125 1.18 -12.07 7.21
C SER A 125 0.89 -12.79 8.54
N GLY A 126 0.27 -12.13 9.52
CA GLY A 126 -0.21 -12.74 10.76
C GLY A 126 -1.66 -13.22 10.66
N GLU A 127 -2.06 -14.15 11.52
CA GLU A 127 -3.43 -14.65 11.57
C GLU A 127 -4.25 -13.94 12.66
N VAL A 128 -5.50 -13.62 12.34
CA VAL A 128 -6.46 -12.98 13.24
C VAL A 128 -7.83 -13.65 13.10
N SER A 129 -8.69 -13.46 14.07
CA SER A 129 -10.09 -13.87 14.00
C SER A 129 -10.97 -12.81 13.30
N LEU A 130 -12.10 -13.23 12.74
CA LEU A 130 -13.12 -12.29 12.24
C LEU A 130 -13.63 -11.38 13.37
N TRP A 131 -13.68 -11.92 14.60
CA TRP A 131 -14.10 -11.17 15.79
C TRP A 131 -13.16 -10.01 16.13
N GLU A 132 -11.84 -10.21 16.07
CA GLU A 132 -10.86 -9.12 16.26
C GLU A 132 -10.97 -8.06 15.17
N LEU A 133 -11.15 -8.47 13.91
CA LEU A 133 -11.37 -7.53 12.82
C LEU A 133 -12.66 -6.72 13.02
N ALA A 134 -13.77 -7.36 13.37
CA ALA A 134 -15.04 -6.68 13.61
C ALA A 134 -14.91 -5.65 14.76
N GLN A 135 -14.22 -6.01 15.85
CA GLN A 135 -13.95 -5.11 16.96
C GLN A 135 -13.09 -3.91 16.55
N ALA A 136 -11.99 -4.13 15.83
CA ALA A 136 -11.11 -3.05 15.43
C ALA A 136 -11.81 -2.07 14.46
N TYR A 137 -12.66 -2.56 13.56
CA TYR A 137 -13.47 -1.69 12.69
C TYR A 137 -14.60 -0.99 13.45
N LEU A 138 -15.15 -1.60 14.50
CA LEU A 138 -16.10 -0.92 15.38
C LEU A 138 -15.46 0.26 16.12
N ILE A 139 -14.20 0.12 16.55
CA ILE A 139 -13.41 1.22 17.14
C ILE A 139 -13.24 2.35 16.12
N MET A 140 -12.89 2.03 14.87
CA MET A 140 -12.80 3.00 13.78
C MET A 140 -14.14 3.71 13.52
N ALA A 141 -15.24 2.96 13.44
CA ALA A 141 -16.59 3.51 13.27
C ALA A 141 -16.98 4.45 14.42
N ASN A 142 -16.48 4.18 15.62
CA ASN A 142 -16.65 5.01 16.82
C ASN A 142 -15.53 6.06 17.01
N GLN A 143 -14.77 6.35 15.95
CA GLN A 143 -13.74 7.40 15.91
C GLN A 143 -12.64 7.22 16.98
N GLY A 144 -12.20 5.98 17.18
CA GLY A 144 -11.09 5.66 18.09
C GLY A 144 -11.51 5.34 19.52
N LYS A 145 -12.81 5.40 19.84
CA LYS A 145 -13.34 4.98 21.13
C LYS A 145 -13.31 3.46 21.23
N ILE A 146 -12.65 2.96 22.27
CA ILE A 146 -12.64 1.54 22.60
C ILE A 146 -14.04 1.15 23.08
N VAL A 147 -14.68 0.25 22.34
CA VAL A 147 -15.96 -0.34 22.72
C VAL A 147 -15.75 -1.84 22.91
N THR A 148 -16.08 -2.35 24.09
CA THR A 148 -16.14 -3.80 24.32
C THR A 148 -17.50 -4.29 23.80
N PRO A 149 -17.55 -5.14 22.76
CA PRO A 149 -18.81 -5.67 22.28
C PRO A 149 -19.46 -6.52 23.37
N ASN A 150 -20.76 -6.31 23.59
CA ASN A 150 -21.55 -7.14 24.48
C ASN A 150 -22.43 -8.06 23.66
N VAL A 151 -22.41 -9.36 23.96
CA VAL A 151 -23.35 -10.32 23.38
C VAL A 151 -24.66 -10.23 24.16
N ILE A 152 -25.67 -9.58 23.58
CA ILE A 152 -27.00 -9.47 24.19
C ILE A 152 -27.80 -10.70 23.77
N ILE A 153 -27.87 -11.70 24.66
CA ILE A 153 -28.72 -12.88 24.47
C ILE A 153 -30.15 -12.61 24.97
N ASN A 154 -30.30 -11.70 25.96
CA ASN A 154 -31.57 -11.16 26.46
C ASN A 154 -31.37 -9.71 26.94
N GLN A 155 -32.36 -8.82 26.70
CA GLN A 155 -32.30 -7.36 26.87
C GLN A 155 -32.24 -6.84 28.34
N THR A 156 -31.44 -7.43 29.22
CA THR A 156 -31.51 -7.14 30.67
C THR A 156 -30.22 -6.64 31.31
N LYS A 157 -29.23 -6.16 30.55
CA LYS A 157 -28.03 -5.54 31.15
C LYS A 157 -27.82 -4.11 30.67
N ASP A 158 -27.68 -3.21 31.64
CA ASP A 158 -27.09 -1.89 31.45
C ASP A 158 -25.64 -2.06 30.98
N ILE A 159 -25.38 -1.65 29.75
CA ILE A 159 -24.06 -1.69 29.14
C ILE A 159 -23.27 -0.49 29.67
N LYS A 160 -22.26 -0.75 30.50
CA LYS A 160 -21.26 0.26 30.85
C LYS A 160 -20.28 0.38 29.69
N ASN A 161 -20.46 1.40 28.85
CA ASN A 161 -19.45 1.80 27.88
C ASN A 161 -18.27 2.43 28.62
N SER A 162 -17.08 1.84 28.49
CA SER A 162 -15.85 2.52 28.89
C SER A 162 -15.59 3.64 27.88
N GLN A 163 -15.17 4.81 28.36
CA GLN A 163 -14.88 5.99 27.52
C GLN A 163 -13.38 6.07 27.17
N LEU A 164 -12.70 4.93 27.05
CA LEU A 164 -11.29 4.92 26.66
C LEU A 164 -11.21 5.25 25.17
N SER A 165 -10.40 6.24 24.80
CA SER A 165 -10.10 6.60 23.41
C SER A 165 -8.62 6.37 23.16
N ILE A 166 -8.26 5.79 22.02
CA ILE A 166 -6.85 5.50 21.71
C ILE A 166 -6.17 6.70 21.04
N ASP A 167 -6.91 7.65 20.45
CA ASP A 167 -6.36 8.86 19.81
C ASP A 167 -7.36 10.02 19.73
N THR A 168 -6.95 11.08 19.04
CA THR A 168 -7.85 12.13 18.54
C THR A 168 -8.81 11.59 17.47
N PRO A 169 -10.10 11.95 17.49
CA PRO A 169 -11.08 11.48 16.50
C PRO A 169 -10.77 11.82 15.04
N VAL A 170 -9.96 12.86 14.77
CA VAL A 170 -9.77 13.42 13.43
C VAL A 170 -9.05 12.46 12.46
N THR A 171 -8.09 11.66 12.92
CA THR A 171 -7.37 10.68 12.09
C THR A 171 -8.30 9.54 11.66
N TRP A 172 -9.14 9.05 12.59
CA TRP A 172 -10.18 8.09 12.28
C TRP A 172 -11.24 8.63 11.31
N GLN A 173 -11.62 9.91 11.44
CA GLN A 173 -12.51 10.57 10.49
C GLN A 173 -11.88 10.69 9.10
N LEU A 174 -10.57 10.98 9.00
CA LEU A 174 -9.83 10.99 7.74
C LEU A 174 -9.86 9.61 7.07
N ILE A 175 -9.56 8.55 7.82
CA ILE A 175 -9.57 7.17 7.30
C ILE A 175 -10.97 6.75 6.86
N THR A 176 -11.98 7.07 7.67
CA THR A 176 -13.39 6.83 7.31
C THR A 176 -13.75 7.56 6.02
N ASN A 177 -13.34 8.83 5.87
CA ASN A 177 -13.57 9.62 4.67
C ASN A 177 -12.85 9.08 3.42
N MET A 178 -11.64 8.51 3.58
CA MET A 178 -10.93 7.87 2.47
C MET A 178 -11.58 6.54 2.07
N LEU A 179 -12.00 5.73 3.05
CA LEU A 179 -12.66 4.45 2.83
C LEU A 179 -14.12 4.59 2.36
N SER A 180 -14.75 5.74 2.54
CA SER A 180 -16.11 5.99 2.07
C SER A 180 -16.19 6.54 0.64
N ASP A 181 -15.07 6.95 0.05
CA ASP A 181 -15.01 7.55 -1.29
C ASP A 181 -15.03 6.48 -2.41
N PRO A 182 -16.13 6.32 -3.16
CA PRO A 182 -16.23 5.34 -4.25
C PRO A 182 -15.34 5.70 -5.44
N HIS A 183 -15.10 6.98 -5.70
CA HIS A 183 -14.24 7.42 -6.79
C HIS A 183 -12.78 7.11 -6.49
N ALA A 184 -12.35 7.30 -5.23
CA ALA A 184 -10.99 6.96 -4.82
C ALA A 184 -10.66 5.49 -5.05
N ARG A 185 -11.62 4.57 -4.91
CA ARG A 185 -11.40 3.12 -5.07
C ARG A 185 -11.76 2.56 -6.46
N ALA A 186 -12.18 3.41 -7.39
CA ALA A 186 -12.71 2.99 -8.69
C ALA A 186 -11.67 2.32 -9.60
N HIS A 187 -10.38 2.61 -9.40
CA HIS A 187 -9.32 2.01 -10.22
C HIS A 187 -9.22 0.49 -10.00
N SER A 188 -9.20 0.03 -8.75
CA SER A 188 -9.11 -1.40 -8.43
C SER A 188 -10.44 -2.14 -8.48
N PHE A 189 -11.56 -1.47 -8.18
CA PHE A 189 -12.84 -2.14 -7.96
C PHE A 189 -13.95 -1.75 -8.94
N GLY A 190 -13.68 -0.82 -9.85
CA GLY A 190 -14.65 -0.30 -10.80
C GLY A 190 -15.61 0.74 -10.19
N ILE A 191 -16.25 1.52 -11.06
CA ILE A 191 -17.26 2.51 -10.68
C ILE A 191 -18.59 1.87 -10.26
N ASP A 192 -18.91 0.69 -10.80
CA ASP A 192 -20.13 -0.08 -10.52
C ASP A 192 -19.77 -1.31 -9.66
N SER A 193 -19.17 -1.03 -8.51
CA SER A 193 -18.67 -2.07 -7.59
C SER A 193 -19.76 -2.53 -6.64
N VAL A 194 -19.76 -3.83 -6.27
CA VAL A 194 -20.58 -4.37 -5.15
C VAL A 194 -20.25 -3.71 -3.80
N LEU A 195 -19.14 -2.98 -3.72
CA LEU A 195 -18.76 -2.18 -2.56
C LEU A 195 -19.52 -0.84 -2.48
N ASN A 196 -20.20 -0.44 -3.56
CA ASN A 196 -20.98 0.79 -3.61
C ASN A 196 -22.42 0.49 -3.20
N LEU A 197 -22.87 1.18 -2.16
CA LEU A 197 -24.23 1.11 -1.63
C LEU A 197 -24.96 2.44 -1.90
N PRO A 198 -26.30 2.48 -1.86
CA PRO A 198 -27.07 3.71 -2.10
C PRO A 198 -26.89 4.77 -1.00
N PHE A 199 -26.15 4.46 0.07
CA PHE A 199 -25.85 5.34 1.19
C PHE A 199 -24.36 5.33 1.54
N SER A 200 -23.94 6.32 2.33
CA SER A 200 -22.56 6.45 2.81
C SER A 200 -22.10 5.22 3.57
N VAL A 201 -21.03 4.57 3.10
CA VAL A 201 -20.44 3.39 3.71
C VAL A 201 -18.92 3.44 3.59
N ALA A 202 -18.21 3.14 4.69
CA ALA A 202 -16.77 2.95 4.67
C ALA A 202 -16.48 1.45 4.58
N VAL A 203 -15.62 1.04 3.65
CA VAL A 203 -15.40 -0.39 3.38
C VAL A 203 -13.96 -0.70 3.02
N LYS A 204 -13.48 -1.85 3.47
CA LYS A 204 -12.18 -2.41 3.13
C LYS A 204 -12.27 -3.91 2.86
N THR A 205 -11.70 -4.31 1.73
CA THR A 205 -11.54 -5.71 1.35
C THR A 205 -10.19 -6.27 1.82
N GLY A 206 -10.14 -7.59 2.01
CA GLY A 206 -8.91 -8.35 2.24
C GLY A 206 -8.89 -9.61 1.40
N THR A 207 -7.70 -9.99 0.96
CA THR A 207 -7.46 -11.26 0.27
C THR A 207 -6.11 -11.77 0.74
N SER A 208 -6.07 -12.99 1.25
CA SER A 208 -4.82 -13.62 1.68
C SER A 208 -4.07 -14.25 0.51
N SER A 209 -2.81 -14.60 0.74
CA SER A 209 -1.98 -15.31 -0.24
C SER A 209 -2.66 -16.59 -0.72
N ASN A 210 -2.51 -16.91 -2.01
CA ASN A 210 -3.11 -18.07 -2.66
C ASN A 210 -4.65 -18.13 -2.56
N TYR A 211 -5.32 -16.99 -2.34
CA TYR A 211 -6.79 -16.89 -2.32
C TYR A 211 -7.45 -17.83 -1.30
N ARG A 212 -6.80 -18.07 -0.16
CA ARG A 212 -7.35 -18.92 0.91
C ARG A 212 -8.48 -18.23 1.66
N ASP A 213 -8.34 -16.92 1.85
CA ASP A 213 -9.25 -16.11 2.63
C ASP A 213 -9.64 -14.86 1.85
N THR A 214 -10.93 -14.55 1.89
CA THR A 214 -11.47 -13.29 1.42
C THR A 214 -12.28 -12.64 2.52
N TRP A 215 -12.06 -11.35 2.68
CA TRP A 215 -12.68 -10.55 3.74
C TRP A 215 -13.33 -9.32 3.14
N THR A 216 -14.46 -8.92 3.71
CA THR A 216 -14.98 -7.57 3.55
C THR A 216 -15.49 -7.09 4.89
N VAL A 217 -14.91 -5.98 5.35
CA VAL A 217 -15.30 -5.31 6.58
C VAL A 217 -15.66 -3.88 6.24
N GLY A 218 -16.80 -3.43 6.72
CA GLY A 218 -17.27 -2.08 6.48
C GLY A 218 -18.37 -1.68 7.44
N PHE A 219 -18.62 -0.38 7.52
CA PHE A 219 -19.55 0.18 8.48
C PHE A 219 -20.27 1.40 7.93
N THR A 220 -21.44 1.66 8.51
CA THR A 220 -22.20 2.91 8.43
C THR A 220 -22.12 3.60 9.79
N THR A 221 -22.91 4.66 10.01
CA THR A 221 -23.04 5.25 11.36
C THR A 221 -23.72 4.33 12.36
N ASP A 222 -24.44 3.32 11.89
CA ASP A 222 -25.36 2.52 12.70
C ASP A 222 -24.86 1.08 12.89
N TYR A 223 -24.21 0.51 11.87
CA TYR A 223 -23.78 -0.89 11.87
C TYR A 223 -22.33 -1.08 11.40
N THR A 224 -21.63 -2.04 12.01
CA THR A 224 -20.36 -2.58 11.52
C THR A 224 -20.57 -4.04 11.11
N VAL A 225 -20.23 -4.37 9.87
CA VAL A 225 -20.40 -5.72 9.30
C VAL A 225 -19.05 -6.24 8.84
N ALA A 226 -18.68 -7.42 9.31
CA ALA A 226 -17.49 -8.13 8.90
C ALA A 226 -17.88 -9.49 8.32
N THR A 227 -17.36 -9.83 7.15
CA THR A 227 -17.63 -11.11 6.47
C THR A 227 -16.34 -11.77 6.04
N TRP A 228 -16.31 -13.09 6.16
CA TRP A 228 -15.24 -13.95 5.70
C TRP A 228 -15.80 -15.05 4.81
N VAL A 229 -15.08 -15.36 3.74
CA VAL A 229 -15.31 -16.54 2.90
C VAL A 229 -13.97 -17.19 2.62
N GLY A 230 -13.90 -18.50 2.87
CA GLY A 230 -12.72 -19.34 2.68
C GLY A 230 -13.08 -20.81 2.90
N ASN A 231 -12.19 -21.71 2.48
CA ASN A 231 -12.34 -23.13 2.81
C ASN A 231 -11.86 -23.37 4.25
N PHE A 232 -12.65 -24.08 5.05
CA PHE A 232 -12.28 -24.35 6.44
C PHE A 232 -11.02 -25.21 6.60
N ASP A 233 -10.71 -26.03 5.60
CA ASP A 233 -9.49 -26.82 5.53
C ASP A 233 -8.25 -25.99 5.11
N GLY A 234 -8.42 -24.69 4.82
CA GLY A 234 -7.35 -23.77 4.44
C GLY A 234 -6.88 -23.92 2.98
N GLN A 235 -7.53 -24.75 2.17
CA GLN A 235 -7.20 -24.85 0.74
C GLN A 235 -7.58 -23.57 0.00
N GLY A 236 -6.76 -23.18 -0.99
CA GLY A 236 -7.01 -22.00 -1.82
C GLY A 236 -8.30 -22.13 -2.62
N MET A 237 -9.09 -21.05 -2.68
CA MET A 237 -10.28 -20.99 -3.53
C MET A 237 -9.89 -20.69 -4.99
N LYS A 238 -10.68 -21.19 -5.94
CA LYS A 238 -10.46 -20.92 -7.38
C LYS A 238 -11.23 -19.69 -7.82
N ASN A 239 -10.54 -18.67 -8.34
CA ASN A 239 -11.13 -17.44 -8.91
C ASN A 239 -11.96 -16.60 -7.91
N VAL A 240 -11.64 -16.62 -6.62
CA VAL A 240 -12.35 -15.84 -5.59
C VAL A 240 -11.42 -14.77 -5.00
N SER A 241 -11.76 -13.49 -5.19
CA SER A 241 -11.09 -12.34 -4.56
C SER A 241 -11.99 -11.75 -3.47
N GLY A 242 -11.51 -10.75 -2.72
CA GLY A 242 -12.30 -10.02 -1.72
C GLY A 242 -13.67 -9.57 -2.25
N VAL A 243 -13.70 -9.07 -3.49
CA VAL A 243 -14.90 -8.49 -4.13
C VAL A 243 -15.84 -9.55 -4.69
N THR A 244 -15.33 -10.72 -5.09
CA THR A 244 -16.18 -11.82 -5.59
C THR A 244 -16.56 -12.86 -4.53
N GLY A 245 -15.86 -12.87 -3.39
CA GLY A 245 -16.08 -13.78 -2.26
C GLY A 245 -16.93 -13.18 -1.15
N ALA A 246 -16.30 -12.43 -0.24
CA ALA A 246 -16.95 -11.91 0.96
C ALA A 246 -17.84 -10.68 0.71
N ALA A 247 -17.49 -9.81 -0.25
CA ALA A 247 -18.19 -8.55 -0.47
C ALA A 247 -19.69 -8.67 -0.80
N PRO A 248 -20.16 -9.66 -1.60
CA PRO A 248 -21.59 -9.84 -1.85
C PRO A 248 -22.40 -10.16 -0.60
N LEU A 249 -21.83 -10.91 0.37
CA LEU A 249 -22.48 -11.18 1.65
C LEU A 249 -22.59 -9.89 2.46
N TRP A 250 -21.48 -9.16 2.57
CA TRP A 250 -21.43 -7.88 3.28
C TRP A 250 -22.44 -6.87 2.73
N ASN A 251 -22.52 -6.73 1.40
CA ASN A 251 -23.43 -5.84 0.71
C ASN A 251 -24.89 -6.17 1.04
N ARG A 252 -25.28 -7.44 0.89
CA ARG A 252 -26.66 -7.89 1.17
C ARG A 252 -27.06 -7.70 2.63
N ILE A 253 -26.14 -7.93 3.57
CA ILE A 253 -26.38 -7.71 4.99
C ILE A 253 -26.65 -6.22 5.25
N LEU A 254 -25.82 -5.31 4.75
CA LEU A 254 -26.02 -3.87 4.95
C LEU A 254 -27.28 -3.34 4.28
N LEU A 255 -27.61 -3.81 3.07
CA LEU A 255 -28.86 -3.45 2.40
C LEU A 255 -30.08 -3.89 3.23
N HIS A 256 -30.03 -5.09 3.80
CA HIS A 256 -31.11 -5.58 4.66
C HIS A 256 -31.21 -4.79 5.98
N LEU A 257 -30.08 -4.52 6.64
CA LEU A 257 -30.06 -3.73 7.87
C LEU A 257 -30.60 -2.31 7.69
N HIS A 258 -30.45 -1.75 6.48
CA HIS A 258 -30.94 -0.42 6.11
C HIS A 258 -32.19 -0.43 5.22
N GLU A 259 -32.94 -1.54 5.17
CA GLU A 259 -34.12 -1.65 4.30
C GLU A 259 -35.26 -0.70 4.70
N THR A 260 -35.32 -0.31 5.98
CA THR A 260 -36.35 0.58 6.53
C THR A 260 -35.87 2.00 6.81
N LYS A 261 -34.56 2.19 6.96
CA LYS A 261 -33.95 3.47 7.36
C LYS A 261 -32.52 3.59 6.85
N GLU A 262 -32.26 4.61 6.04
CA GLU A 262 -30.91 4.96 5.62
C GLU A 262 -30.08 5.51 6.79
N PRO A 263 -28.76 5.21 6.84
CA PRO A 263 -27.87 5.75 7.86
C PRO A 263 -27.63 7.24 7.64
N ALA A 264 -27.16 7.92 8.68
CA ALA A 264 -26.65 9.28 8.53
C ALA A 264 -25.32 9.29 7.76
N ASN A 265 -24.97 10.44 7.18
CA ASN A 265 -23.64 10.63 6.61
C ASN A 265 -22.57 10.67 7.72
N PHE A 266 -21.36 10.24 7.39
CA PHE A 266 -20.23 10.34 8.30
C PHE A 266 -19.90 11.79 8.63
N ILE A 267 -19.43 12.01 9.86
CA ILE A 267 -18.92 13.31 10.28
C ILE A 267 -17.62 13.58 9.49
N PRO A 268 -17.51 14.72 8.78
CA PRO A 268 -16.27 15.07 8.09
C PRO A 268 -15.14 15.32 9.10
N PRO A 269 -13.86 15.16 8.70
CA PRO A 269 -12.70 15.44 9.54
C PRO A 269 -12.76 16.83 10.18
N GLN A 270 -13.02 16.88 11.49
CA GLN A 270 -13.23 18.13 12.22
C GLN A 270 -11.90 18.87 12.43
N GLY A 271 -11.94 20.20 12.34
CA GLY A 271 -10.75 21.05 12.53
C GLY A 271 -9.77 21.03 11.35
N LEU A 272 -10.11 20.35 10.26
CA LEU A 272 -9.37 20.38 9.01
C LEU A 272 -10.13 21.21 7.96
N ILE A 273 -9.39 21.79 7.03
CA ILE A 273 -9.96 22.48 5.87
C ILE A 273 -9.56 21.76 4.59
N GLN A 274 -10.42 21.82 3.57
CA GLN A 274 -10.09 21.29 2.26
C GLN A 274 -9.45 22.37 1.39
N LEU A 275 -8.31 22.07 0.80
CA LEU A 275 -7.60 22.94 -0.15
C LEU A 275 -7.35 22.18 -1.46
N PRO A 276 -7.35 22.90 -2.60
CA PRO A 276 -7.03 22.28 -3.88
C PRO A 276 -5.56 21.88 -3.92
N ILE A 277 -5.28 20.64 -4.31
CA ILE A 277 -3.94 20.10 -4.54
C ILE A 277 -3.81 19.60 -5.97
N CYS A 278 -2.59 19.60 -6.50
CA CYS A 278 -2.28 18.87 -7.71
C CYS A 278 -2.21 17.38 -7.40
N ALA A 279 -2.99 16.56 -8.10
CA ALA A 279 -3.11 15.13 -7.76
C ALA A 279 -1.80 14.34 -7.89
N THR A 280 -0.87 14.80 -8.73
CA THR A 280 0.45 14.17 -8.93
C THR A 280 1.50 14.60 -7.91
N THR A 281 1.38 15.81 -7.34
CA THR A 281 2.43 16.38 -6.49
C THR A 281 2.03 16.51 -5.03
N GLY A 282 0.73 16.53 -4.73
CA GLY A 282 0.22 16.77 -3.37
C GLY A 282 0.35 18.23 -2.92
N LEU A 283 0.91 19.10 -3.75
CA LEU A 283 1.15 20.51 -3.46
C LEU A 283 0.05 21.39 -4.07
N ARG A 284 0.07 22.68 -3.71
CA ARG A 284 -0.79 23.69 -4.34
C ARG A 284 -0.67 23.64 -5.87
N PRO A 285 -1.80 23.62 -6.62
CA PRO A 285 -1.79 23.54 -8.06
C PRO A 285 -1.05 24.70 -8.72
N THR A 286 -0.26 24.37 -9.72
CA THR A 286 0.32 25.33 -10.68
C THR A 286 -0.28 25.08 -12.06
N LYS A 287 0.08 25.92 -13.04
CA LYS A 287 -0.33 25.73 -14.44
C LYS A 287 0.17 24.40 -15.04
N ASP A 288 1.21 23.81 -14.44
CA ASP A 288 1.84 22.58 -14.91
C ASP A 288 1.25 21.32 -14.26
N CYS A 289 0.13 21.44 -13.52
CA CYS A 289 -0.50 20.29 -12.89
C CYS A 289 -1.17 19.37 -13.91
N SER A 290 -0.47 18.33 -14.34
CA SER A 290 -0.95 17.34 -15.32
C SER A 290 -1.95 16.31 -14.75
N GLY A 291 -1.90 16.05 -13.44
CA GLY A 291 -2.75 15.05 -12.77
C GLY A 291 -4.19 15.49 -12.47
N GLY A 292 -4.52 16.74 -12.78
CA GLY A 292 -5.77 17.37 -12.36
C GLY A 292 -5.71 17.92 -10.93
N ILE A 293 -6.71 18.76 -10.61
CA ILE A 293 -6.84 19.43 -9.32
C ILE A 293 -7.91 18.70 -8.51
N VAL A 294 -7.57 18.31 -7.28
CA VAL A 294 -8.50 17.65 -6.35
C VAL A 294 -8.46 18.37 -5.00
N LEU A 295 -9.50 18.22 -4.20
CA LEU A 295 -9.50 18.72 -2.83
C LEU A 295 -8.90 17.69 -1.88
N GLU A 296 -8.11 18.15 -0.91
CA GLU A 296 -7.62 17.31 0.18
C GLU A 296 -7.58 18.08 1.50
N TYR A 297 -7.60 17.35 2.62
CA TYR A 297 -7.66 17.93 3.96
C TYR A 297 -6.28 18.39 4.47
N PHE A 298 -6.26 19.55 5.11
CA PHE A 298 -5.10 20.15 5.75
C PHE A 298 -5.45 20.57 7.18
N ASP A 299 -4.52 20.36 8.10
CA ASP A 299 -4.59 20.98 9.42
C ASP A 299 -4.06 22.43 9.36
N HIS A 300 -4.31 23.19 10.43
CA HIS A 300 -3.87 24.60 10.49
C HIS A 300 -2.35 24.79 10.36
N LYS A 301 -1.53 23.82 10.76
CA LYS A 301 -0.06 23.91 10.67
C LYS A 301 0.41 23.71 9.23
N ALA A 302 -0.23 22.79 8.51
CA ALA A 302 0.08 22.44 7.13
C ALA A 302 -0.31 23.54 6.13
N ILE A 303 -1.26 24.43 6.47
CA ILE A 303 -1.65 25.56 5.60
C ILE A 303 -0.45 26.46 5.28
N ALA A 304 0.39 26.76 6.28
CA ALA A 304 1.55 27.62 6.08
C ALA A 304 2.58 27.00 5.13
N GLU A 305 2.69 25.66 5.11
CA GLU A 305 3.54 24.95 4.16
C GLU A 305 2.91 24.85 2.78
N TYR A 306 1.60 24.63 2.70
CA TYR A 306 0.82 24.62 1.47
C TYR A 306 0.92 25.95 0.70
N GLU A 307 0.98 27.08 1.41
CA GLU A 307 1.10 28.42 0.79
C GLU A 307 2.50 28.74 0.26
N LYS A 308 3.54 27.98 0.64
CA LYS A 308 4.89 28.16 0.08
C LYS A 308 4.88 27.78 -1.41
N LYS A 309 5.67 28.49 -2.22
CA LYS A 309 5.75 28.25 -3.68
C LYS A 309 5.91 26.76 -3.98
N SER A 310 4.99 26.20 -4.76
CA SER A 310 5.08 24.83 -5.25
C SER A 310 6.33 24.69 -6.15
N PRO A 311 7.36 23.94 -5.75
CA PRO A 311 8.46 23.62 -6.64
C PRO A 311 7.97 22.94 -7.91
N LYS A 312 8.73 23.08 -8.99
CA LYS A 312 8.56 22.26 -10.20
C LYS A 312 8.63 20.79 -9.80
N LEU A 313 7.77 19.95 -10.37
CA LEU A 313 7.76 18.52 -10.09
C LEU A 313 9.14 17.91 -10.40
N VAL A 314 9.79 17.39 -9.37
CA VAL A 314 10.98 16.55 -9.48
C VAL A 314 10.67 15.29 -8.69
N LEU A 315 10.29 14.22 -9.39
CA LEU A 315 10.21 12.90 -8.78
C LEU A 315 11.64 12.48 -8.41
N ASN A 316 11.80 11.89 -7.22
CA ASN A 316 13.09 11.40 -6.77
C ASN A 316 13.48 10.12 -7.55
N SER A 317 14.67 9.59 -7.28
CA SER A 317 15.20 8.42 -7.99
C SER A 317 14.39 7.14 -7.78
N GLU A 318 13.48 7.06 -6.80
CA GLU A 318 12.64 5.88 -6.57
C GLU A 318 11.62 5.66 -7.71
N TYR A 319 11.24 6.72 -8.42
CA TYR A 319 10.29 6.65 -9.55
C TYR A 319 10.94 6.31 -10.88
N ASN A 320 12.27 6.29 -10.93
CA ASN A 320 13.02 6.21 -12.16
C ASN A 320 12.71 4.94 -12.97
N GLU A 321 12.70 3.76 -12.32
CA GLU A 321 12.36 2.51 -12.99
C GLU A 321 10.95 2.55 -13.58
N TRP A 322 9.99 3.08 -12.82
CA TRP A 322 8.63 3.26 -13.31
C TRP A 322 8.57 4.24 -14.49
N LEU A 323 9.23 5.40 -14.39
CA LEU A 323 9.29 6.42 -15.45
C LEU A 323 9.85 5.87 -16.76
N SER A 324 10.86 4.99 -16.71
CA SER A 324 11.43 4.38 -17.93
C SER A 324 10.46 3.46 -18.68
N ARG A 325 9.45 2.95 -17.99
CA ARG A 325 8.40 2.11 -18.58
C ARG A 325 7.22 2.94 -19.09
N GLN A 326 7.17 4.25 -18.79
CA GLN A 326 6.08 5.12 -19.20
C GLN A 326 6.33 5.78 -20.57
N SER A 327 5.31 5.79 -21.41
CA SER A 327 5.28 6.58 -22.65
C SER A 327 4.81 8.03 -22.40
N HIS A 328 5.24 8.67 -21.31
CA HIS A 328 4.70 9.97 -20.87
C HIS A 328 5.80 11.05 -20.70
N PRO A 329 6.08 11.83 -21.76
CA PRO A 329 7.13 12.87 -21.77
C PRO A 329 6.95 14.01 -20.77
N GLN A 330 5.78 14.13 -20.14
CA GLN A 330 5.46 15.25 -19.24
C GLN A 330 5.97 15.05 -17.80
N LEU A 331 6.24 13.80 -17.39
CA LEU A 331 6.74 13.47 -16.04
C LEU A 331 8.26 13.26 -16.02
N THR A 332 8.82 12.81 -17.14
CA THR A 332 10.26 12.84 -17.37
C THR A 332 10.64 14.26 -17.74
N GLN A 333 11.48 14.93 -16.96
CA GLN A 333 12.18 16.10 -17.49
C GLN A 333 12.82 15.66 -18.82
N ASN A 334 12.75 16.50 -19.84
CA ASN A 334 13.27 16.25 -21.19
C ASN A 334 14.82 16.15 -21.22
N GLN A 335 15.42 15.67 -20.13
CA GLN A 335 16.82 15.57 -19.81
C GLN A 335 17.15 14.07 -19.71
N LEU A 336 18.03 13.64 -20.61
CA LEU A 336 18.65 12.32 -20.57
C LEU A 336 19.17 12.04 -19.15
N THR A 337 18.68 10.97 -18.53
CA THR A 337 19.06 10.55 -17.18
C THR A 337 19.25 9.04 -17.15
N ILE A 338 20.35 8.57 -16.57
CA ILE A 338 20.60 7.17 -16.27
C ILE A 338 19.80 6.81 -15.03
N ILE A 339 18.95 5.80 -15.17
CA ILE A 339 18.07 5.35 -14.09
C ILE A 339 18.52 4.04 -13.44
N SER A 340 19.34 3.25 -14.15
CA SER A 340 19.95 2.02 -13.65
C SER A 340 21.28 1.82 -14.37
N PRO A 341 22.39 1.58 -13.66
CA PRO A 341 22.53 1.69 -12.20
C PRO A 341 22.43 3.15 -11.72
N GLN A 342 22.19 3.35 -10.43
CA GLN A 342 22.30 4.66 -9.78
C GLN A 342 23.75 4.92 -9.35
N ALA A 343 24.06 6.19 -9.06
CA ALA A 343 25.36 6.54 -8.50
C ALA A 343 25.59 5.82 -7.17
N ASP A 344 26.79 5.26 -7.01
CA ASP A 344 27.24 4.51 -5.84
C ASP A 344 26.52 3.17 -5.60
N ASP A 345 25.74 2.70 -6.57
CA ASP A 345 25.16 1.35 -6.52
C ASP A 345 26.27 0.30 -6.38
N TYR A 346 26.00 -0.69 -5.53
CA TYR A 346 26.91 -1.79 -5.24
C TYR A 346 26.23 -3.14 -5.52
N PHE A 347 26.72 -3.84 -6.54
CA PHE A 347 26.20 -5.13 -6.96
C PHE A 347 27.11 -6.28 -6.51
N VAL A 348 26.51 -7.40 -6.11
CA VAL A 348 27.23 -8.59 -5.69
C VAL A 348 26.92 -9.74 -6.65
N ILE A 349 27.96 -10.33 -7.24
CA ILE A 349 27.85 -11.55 -8.06
C ILE A 349 28.32 -12.78 -7.28
N ASN A 350 27.58 -13.88 -7.40
CA ASN A 350 28.02 -15.16 -6.85
C ASN A 350 29.02 -15.83 -7.80
N SER A 351 30.15 -16.29 -7.26
CA SER A 351 31.19 -16.98 -8.02
C SER A 351 30.62 -18.11 -8.90
N GLY A 352 30.94 -18.07 -10.19
CA GLY A 352 30.55 -19.08 -11.17
C GLY A 352 29.15 -18.94 -11.79
N LYS A 353 28.37 -17.91 -11.44
CA LYS A 353 27.10 -17.60 -12.14
C LYS A 353 27.26 -16.42 -13.08
N THR A 354 26.68 -16.54 -14.28
CA THR A 354 26.49 -15.41 -15.19
C THR A 354 25.29 -14.59 -14.73
N ALA A 355 25.48 -13.29 -14.55
CA ALA A 355 24.42 -12.35 -14.18
C ALA A 355 24.46 -11.17 -15.16
N LYS A 356 23.28 -10.61 -15.48
CA LYS A 356 23.16 -9.43 -16.35
C LYS A 356 22.62 -8.25 -15.55
N LEU A 357 23.17 -7.07 -15.80
CA LEU A 357 22.71 -5.80 -15.27
C LEU A 357 22.05 -5.07 -16.42
N GLU A 358 20.81 -4.67 -16.23
CA GLU A 358 20.13 -3.83 -17.21
C GLU A 358 20.47 -2.37 -16.96
N PHE A 359 21.18 -1.77 -17.91
CA PHE A 359 21.31 -0.33 -17.99
C PHE A 359 20.03 0.26 -18.53
N LYS A 360 19.54 1.33 -17.92
CA LYS A 360 18.30 1.99 -18.35
C LYS A 360 18.46 3.50 -18.29
N ILE A 361 17.75 4.20 -19.17
CA ILE A 361 17.65 5.66 -19.18
C ILE A 361 16.21 6.15 -19.29
N THR A 362 15.99 7.40 -18.91
CA THR A 362 14.87 8.21 -19.40
C THR A 362 15.42 9.25 -20.37
N GLY A 363 14.82 9.37 -21.56
CA GLY A 363 15.28 10.26 -22.62
C GLY A 363 14.29 10.30 -23.79
N ASN A 364 14.61 11.05 -24.83
CA ASN A 364 13.78 11.17 -26.02
C ASN A 364 13.85 9.87 -26.87
N SER A 365 12.79 9.05 -26.85
CA SER A 365 12.75 7.77 -27.57
C SER A 365 12.94 7.86 -29.09
N GLN A 366 12.90 9.06 -29.69
CA GLN A 366 13.13 9.27 -31.11
C GLN A 366 14.62 9.48 -31.48
N GLN A 367 15.52 9.58 -30.50
CA GLN A 367 16.95 9.78 -30.73
C GLN A 367 17.77 8.53 -30.37
N SER A 368 18.75 8.20 -31.21
CA SER A 368 19.67 7.09 -30.94
C SER A 368 20.48 7.34 -29.67
N VAL A 369 20.64 6.29 -28.88
CA VAL A 369 21.35 6.29 -27.60
C VAL A 369 22.72 5.65 -27.79
N GLU A 370 23.77 6.33 -27.32
CA GLU A 370 25.11 5.76 -27.23
C GLU A 370 25.46 5.37 -25.79
N TRP A 371 25.83 4.11 -25.59
CA TRP A 371 26.20 3.56 -24.30
C TRP A 371 27.71 3.40 -24.19
N TRP A 372 28.32 3.94 -23.13
CA TRP A 372 29.75 3.90 -22.88
C TRP A 372 30.04 3.41 -21.46
N LEU A 373 30.99 2.51 -21.29
CA LEU A 373 31.42 2.00 -19.99
C LEU A 373 32.93 2.16 -19.86
N ASN A 374 33.40 2.91 -18.85
CA ASN A 374 34.81 3.27 -18.66
C ASN A 374 35.47 3.77 -19.97
N ASN A 375 34.79 4.70 -20.67
CA ASN A 375 35.20 5.26 -21.97
C ASN A 375 35.27 4.26 -23.15
N LYS A 376 34.78 3.02 -22.99
CA LYS A 376 34.62 2.06 -24.08
C LYS A 376 33.17 2.04 -24.56
N LYS A 377 32.94 2.27 -25.86
CA LYS A 377 31.60 2.19 -26.46
C LYS A 377 31.09 0.75 -26.39
N LEU A 378 29.89 0.56 -25.84
CA LEU A 378 29.23 -0.74 -25.72
C LEU A 378 28.23 -0.98 -26.86
N ASN A 379 27.40 0.02 -27.16
CA ASN A 379 26.33 -0.09 -28.15
C ASN A 379 25.88 1.29 -28.67
N SER A 380 25.23 1.31 -29.84
CA SER A 380 24.62 2.49 -30.47
C SER A 380 23.27 2.04 -31.04
N GLN A 381 22.19 2.17 -30.28
CA GLN A 381 20.85 1.71 -30.67
C GLN A 381 19.77 2.72 -30.23
N SER A 382 18.55 2.59 -30.74
CA SER A 382 17.39 3.43 -30.35
C SER A 382 16.74 3.02 -29.03
N ASP A 383 17.28 2.02 -28.33
CA ASP A 383 16.66 1.47 -27.14
C ASP A 383 17.12 2.20 -25.87
N ASN A 384 16.15 2.52 -25.02
CA ASN A 384 16.35 3.15 -23.71
C ASN A 384 16.90 2.16 -22.65
N SER A 385 17.19 0.91 -23.02
CA SER A 385 17.85 -0.06 -22.15
C SER A 385 18.89 -0.91 -22.87
N LEU A 386 19.87 -1.43 -22.10
CA LEU A 386 20.94 -2.30 -22.57
C LEU A 386 21.32 -3.30 -21.47
N PHE A 387 21.28 -4.59 -21.77
CA PHE A 387 21.82 -5.60 -20.85
C PHE A 387 23.35 -5.73 -20.99
N TRP A 388 24.05 -5.58 -19.87
CA TRP A 388 25.48 -5.79 -19.74
C TRP A 388 25.77 -6.99 -18.84
N GLN A 389 26.78 -7.79 -19.18
CA GLN A 389 27.21 -8.93 -18.35
C GLN A 389 28.00 -8.40 -17.16
N LEU A 390 27.57 -8.69 -15.93
CA LEU A 390 28.26 -8.19 -14.73
C LEU A 390 29.68 -8.73 -14.69
N GLN A 391 30.63 -7.83 -14.44
CA GLN A 391 32.02 -8.14 -14.20
C GLN A 391 32.49 -7.39 -12.95
N PRO A 392 33.25 -8.04 -12.05
CA PRO A 392 33.81 -7.36 -10.88
C PRO A 392 34.66 -6.15 -11.29
N GLY A 393 34.52 -5.05 -10.56
CA GLY A 393 35.26 -3.81 -10.82
C GLY A 393 34.48 -2.55 -10.46
N GLU A 394 35.13 -1.41 -10.66
CA GLU A 394 34.50 -0.09 -10.64
C GLU A 394 34.18 0.35 -12.06
N TRP A 395 32.96 0.86 -12.25
CA TRP A 395 32.42 1.14 -13.56
C TRP A 395 31.80 2.53 -13.61
N LYS A 396 32.13 3.29 -14.65
CA LYS A 396 31.48 4.54 -15.02
C LYS A 396 30.65 4.30 -16.28
N LEU A 397 29.33 4.33 -16.13
CA LEU A 397 28.40 4.32 -17.26
C LEU A 397 28.17 5.76 -17.71
N THR A 398 28.33 6.00 -19.01
CA THR A 398 28.04 7.27 -19.66
C THR A 398 27.07 7.02 -20.80
N VAL A 399 26.00 7.81 -20.86
CA VAL A 399 25.00 7.72 -21.93
C VAL A 399 24.92 9.05 -22.65
N LYS A 400 24.85 9.01 -23.99
CA LYS A 400 24.69 10.20 -24.83
C LYS A 400 23.49 10.05 -25.74
N GLN A 401 22.70 11.12 -25.85
CA GLN A 401 21.55 11.21 -26.74
C GLN A 401 21.47 12.64 -27.29
N GLY A 402 21.75 12.80 -28.58
CA GLY A 402 21.90 14.13 -29.18
C GLY A 402 22.97 14.97 -28.47
N ASN A 403 22.58 16.15 -27.98
CA ASN A 403 23.46 17.06 -27.23
C ASN A 403 23.46 16.80 -25.72
N GLN A 404 22.68 15.83 -25.24
CA GLN A 404 22.57 15.51 -23.83
C GLN A 404 23.49 14.34 -23.47
N GLN A 405 24.05 14.39 -22.27
CA GLN A 405 24.87 13.34 -21.70
C GLN A 405 24.56 13.21 -20.21
N ASP A 406 24.55 11.98 -19.72
CA ASP A 406 24.53 11.69 -18.30
C ASP A 406 25.59 10.62 -17.94
N SER A 407 26.01 10.56 -16.69
CA SER A 407 27.02 9.59 -16.23
C SER A 407 26.88 9.22 -14.75
N VAL A 408 26.99 7.92 -14.46
CA VAL A 408 26.95 7.36 -13.10
C VAL A 408 28.16 6.46 -12.85
N GLN A 409 28.57 6.36 -11.58
CA GLN A 409 29.58 5.41 -11.13
C GLN A 409 28.93 4.35 -10.24
N PHE A 410 29.33 3.09 -10.40
CA PHE A 410 28.84 1.96 -9.62
C PHE A 410 29.93 0.89 -9.46
N GLN A 411 29.73 -0.01 -8.51
CA GLN A 411 30.69 -1.06 -8.18
C GLN A 411 30.06 -2.45 -8.29
N VAL A 412 30.86 -3.42 -8.74
CA VAL A 412 30.49 -4.83 -8.76
C VAL A 412 31.57 -5.61 -8.01
N GLN A 413 31.18 -6.42 -7.03
CA GLN A 413 32.10 -7.29 -6.31
C GLN A 413 31.66 -8.74 -6.33
N GLU A 414 32.63 -9.63 -6.22
CA GLU A 414 32.39 -11.07 -6.07
C GLU A 414 32.09 -11.39 -4.60
N ALA A 415 31.05 -12.19 -4.36
CA ALA A 415 30.61 -12.56 -3.02
C ALA A 415 31.72 -13.35 -2.28
N LYS A 416 32.39 -12.72 -1.30
CA LYS A 416 33.44 -13.38 -0.50
C LYS A 416 32.89 -14.40 0.53
N ARG A 417 31.60 -14.32 0.91
CA ARG A 417 30.76 -15.26 1.71
C ARG A 417 29.34 -14.65 1.85
N LYS A 418 28.33 -15.44 2.27
CA LYS A 418 26.90 -15.03 2.41
C LYS A 418 26.78 -13.60 2.97
N PRO A 419 26.10 -12.67 2.27
CA PRO A 419 26.12 -11.26 2.64
C PRO A 419 25.41 -11.03 3.97
N HIS A 420 26.03 -10.21 4.85
CA HIS A 420 25.30 -9.52 5.91
C HIS A 420 24.55 -8.31 5.32
N ARG A 421 23.42 -8.01 5.97
CA ARG A 421 22.34 -7.04 5.65
C ARG A 421 22.69 -5.91 4.68
N GLY A 422 21.82 -5.71 3.67
CA GLY A 422 21.67 -4.42 2.98
C GLY A 422 21.70 -4.40 1.45
N PHE A 423 21.70 -5.54 0.74
CA PHE A 423 21.98 -5.54 -0.70
C PHE A 423 20.80 -5.94 -1.59
N SER A 424 20.63 -5.20 -2.69
CA SER A 424 19.82 -5.60 -3.85
C SER A 424 20.51 -6.77 -4.56
N VAL A 425 19.88 -7.95 -4.53
CA VAL A 425 20.36 -9.16 -5.20
C VAL A 425 19.63 -9.30 -6.53
N VAL A 426 20.29 -9.00 -7.64
CA VAL A 426 19.83 -9.37 -8.98
C VAL A 426 20.13 -10.87 -9.15
N ASN A 427 19.10 -11.70 -9.33
CA ASN A 427 19.25 -13.11 -9.68
C ASN A 427 19.23 -13.30 -11.20
#